data_AF-A0A3M1LNM3-F1
#
_entry.id   AF-A0A3M1LNM3-F1
#
_cell.length_a   1.000
_cell.length_b   1.000
_cell.length_c   1.000
_cell.angle_alpha   90.00
_cell.angle_beta   90.00
_cell.angle_gamma   90.00
#
_symmetry.space_group_name_H-M   'P 1'
#
loop_
_entity.id
_entity.type
_entity.pdbx_description
1 polymer ?
#
loop_
_entity_poly.entity_id
_entity_poly.type
_entity_poly.pdbx_seq_one_letter_code
_entity_poly.pdbx_strand_id
1 'polypeptide(L)'
;MDEVHAIISYKDTTVEFKGKPDAVLESLYRFLTKQVPNLDLADKISLDYSLPEMIDIFSNYIKLTPEGPNVIVKKKIPDKHIIALYLVAYRIAKLLDRIDDDKLASNELQKLTNLKPKTISSRLSELVKMRVVEKLSSNGIRYGITTYGIHWLAEELLKHDKKL
;
A
#
# COMPACT_ATOMS: atom_id res chain seq x y z
N MET A 1 25.06 17.90 -37.28
CA MET A 1 25.08 18.55 -35.95
C MET A 1 25.20 17.40 -34.97
N ASP A 2 26.29 17.31 -34.23
CA ASP A 2 26.53 16.17 -33.35
C ASP A 2 25.63 16.29 -32.12
N GLU A 3 24.77 15.31 -31.95
CA GLU A 3 23.78 15.22 -30.88
C GLU A 3 24.10 14.00 -30.02
N VAL A 4 24.04 14.19 -28.71
CA VAL A 4 24.22 13.13 -27.72
C VAL A 4 22.90 12.89 -27.02
N HIS A 5 22.65 11.63 -26.74
CA HIS A 5 21.49 11.15 -26.04
C HIS A 5 21.96 10.33 -24.83
N ALA A 6 21.44 10.66 -23.64
CA ALA A 6 21.76 10.00 -22.39
C ALA A 6 20.48 9.72 -21.60
N ILE A 7 20.34 8.49 -21.13
CA ILE A 7 19.26 8.07 -20.23
C ILE A 7 19.89 7.75 -18.88
N ILE A 8 19.39 8.36 -17.82
CA ILE A 8 19.72 7.99 -16.44
C ILE A 8 18.48 7.49 -15.75
N SER A 9 18.63 6.36 -15.06
CA SER A 9 17.63 5.84 -14.12
C SER A 9 18.21 5.88 -12.71
N TYR A 10 17.46 6.48 -11.79
CA TYR A 10 17.77 6.54 -10.37
C TYR A 10 16.49 6.27 -9.58
N LYS A 11 16.45 5.11 -8.89
CA LYS A 11 15.25 4.57 -8.23
C LYS A 11 14.06 4.54 -9.22
N ASP A 12 12.92 5.11 -8.85
CA ASP A 12 11.72 5.13 -9.69
C ASP A 12 11.71 6.27 -10.72
N THR A 13 12.78 7.06 -10.80
CA THR A 13 12.89 8.19 -11.73
C THR A 13 13.79 7.84 -12.91
N THR A 14 13.26 7.96 -14.13
CA THR A 14 14.05 7.89 -15.37
C THR A 14 13.99 9.23 -16.09
N VAL A 15 15.15 9.76 -16.47
CA VAL A 15 15.29 11.04 -17.16
C VAL A 15 16.09 10.86 -18.44
N GLU A 16 15.58 11.45 -19.50
CA GLU A 16 16.18 11.46 -20.82
C GLU A 16 16.77 12.85 -21.09
N PHE A 17 18.04 12.90 -21.49
CA PHE A 17 18.74 14.11 -21.93
C PHE A 17 19.14 13.96 -23.38
N LYS A 18 18.77 14.93 -24.22
CA LYS A 18 19.08 14.94 -25.64
C LYS A 18 19.51 16.34 -26.08
N GLY A 19 20.63 16.43 -26.80
CA GLY A 19 21.12 17.70 -27.33
C GLY A 19 22.63 17.73 -27.59
N LYS A 20 23.21 18.93 -27.61
CA LYS A 20 24.67 19.09 -27.79
C LYS A 20 25.45 18.46 -26.64
N PRO A 21 26.66 17.89 -26.88
CA PRO A 21 27.47 17.24 -25.84
C PRO A 21 27.61 18.05 -24.55
N ASP A 22 28.00 19.33 -24.64
CA ASP A 22 28.23 20.18 -23.46
C ASP A 22 26.95 20.43 -22.66
N ALA A 23 25.83 20.63 -23.36
CA ALA A 23 24.53 20.88 -22.73
C ALA A 23 23.98 19.63 -22.03
N VAL A 24 24.20 18.45 -22.63
CA VAL A 24 23.86 17.15 -22.03
C VAL A 24 24.72 16.92 -20.78
N LEU A 25 26.03 17.16 -20.86
CA LEU A 25 26.94 17.01 -19.72
C LEU A 25 26.57 17.93 -18.55
N GLU A 26 26.29 19.21 -18.81
CA GLU A 26 25.88 20.16 -17.76
C GLU A 26 24.57 19.72 -17.10
N SER A 27 23.61 19.26 -17.91
CA SER A 27 22.32 18.79 -17.41
C SER A 27 22.45 17.53 -16.58
N LEU A 28 23.31 16.60 -17.00
CA LEU A 28 23.65 15.39 -16.26
C LEU A 28 24.31 15.72 -14.92
N TYR A 29 25.30 16.59 -14.93
CA TYR A 29 26.01 17.02 -13.72
C TYR A 29 25.06 17.70 -12.73
N ARG A 30 24.19 18.59 -13.21
CA ARG A 30 23.16 19.23 -12.38
C ARG A 30 22.16 18.22 -11.80
N PHE A 31 21.75 17.23 -12.59
CA PHE A 31 20.86 16.18 -12.12
C PHE A 31 21.50 15.39 -10.97
N LEU A 32 22.75 14.93 -11.15
CA LEU A 32 23.46 14.14 -10.14
C LEU A 32 23.78 14.94 -8.86
N THR A 33 24.12 16.21 -8.99
CA THR A 33 24.55 17.02 -7.83
C THR A 33 23.41 17.71 -7.08
N LYS A 34 22.27 17.96 -7.72
CA LYS A 34 21.13 18.65 -7.10
C LYS A 34 19.89 17.78 -6.98
N GLN A 35 19.50 17.09 -8.04
CA GLN A 35 18.24 16.35 -8.05
C GLN A 35 18.34 15.03 -7.28
N VAL A 36 19.40 14.26 -7.48
CA VAL A 36 19.60 12.99 -6.77
C VAL A 36 19.56 13.17 -5.23
N PRO A 37 20.30 14.12 -4.60
CA PRO A 37 20.19 14.35 -3.16
C PRO A 37 18.79 14.77 -2.70
N ASN A 38 18.06 15.54 -3.51
CA ASN A 38 16.68 15.93 -3.18
C ASN A 38 15.73 14.73 -3.25
N LEU A 39 15.92 13.84 -4.23
CA LEU A 39 15.18 12.57 -4.31
C LEU A 39 15.48 11.69 -3.09
N ASP A 40 16.74 11.59 -2.67
CA ASP A 40 17.12 10.89 -1.44
C ASP A 40 16.45 11.46 -0.18
N LEU A 41 16.29 12.78 -0.10
CA LEU A 41 15.59 13.41 1.03
C LEU A 41 14.08 13.14 0.99
N ALA A 42 13.47 13.17 -0.20
CA ALA A 42 12.06 12.86 -0.39
C ALA A 42 11.76 11.40 0.04
N ASP A 43 12.62 10.47 -0.33
CA ASP A 43 12.44 9.05 0.00
C ASP A 43 12.47 8.78 1.51
N LYS A 44 13.25 9.54 2.30
CA LYS A 44 13.29 9.38 3.76
C LYS A 44 11.96 9.65 4.45
N ILE A 45 11.07 10.40 3.80
CA ILE A 45 9.73 10.72 4.30
C ILE A 45 8.63 10.09 3.43
N SER A 46 9.00 9.36 2.39
CA SER A 46 8.07 8.54 1.62
C SER A 46 7.68 7.33 2.44
N LEU A 47 6.41 6.97 2.36
CA LEU A 47 5.91 5.70 2.85
C LEU A 47 5.14 5.07 1.71
N ASP A 48 5.75 4.06 1.12
CA ASP A 48 5.16 3.21 0.11
C ASP A 48 5.36 1.74 0.54
N TYR A 49 4.56 0.87 -0.06
CA TYR A 49 4.71 -0.57 0.07
C TYR A 49 4.57 -1.15 -1.32
N SER A 50 5.63 -1.77 -1.80
CA SER A 50 5.59 -2.57 -3.00
C SER A 50 4.77 -3.85 -2.76
N LEU A 51 4.23 -4.42 -3.82
CA LEU A 51 3.49 -5.68 -3.75
C LEU A 51 4.33 -6.82 -3.11
N PRO A 52 5.62 -7.02 -3.45
CA PRO A 52 6.46 -8.02 -2.79
C PRO A 52 6.58 -7.81 -1.27
N GLU A 53 6.76 -6.57 -0.81
CA GLU A 53 6.84 -6.27 0.62
C GLU A 53 5.52 -6.57 1.34
N MET A 54 4.38 -6.19 0.74
CA MET A 54 3.07 -6.54 1.29
C MET A 54 2.89 -8.06 1.38
N ILE A 55 3.29 -8.81 0.35
CA ILE A 55 3.19 -10.27 0.37
C ILE A 55 4.07 -10.84 1.48
N ASP A 56 5.31 -10.39 1.64
CA ASP A 56 6.22 -10.89 2.67
C ASP A 56 5.63 -10.70 4.07
N ILE A 57 5.22 -9.46 4.38
CA ILE A 57 4.66 -9.07 5.68
C ILE A 57 3.38 -9.86 6.01
N PHE A 58 2.46 -9.98 5.06
CA PHE A 58 1.12 -10.51 5.33
C PHE A 58 0.91 -11.98 4.94
N SER A 59 1.92 -12.65 4.36
CA SER A 59 1.84 -14.03 3.88
C SER A 59 1.36 -15.05 4.92
N ASN A 60 1.62 -14.80 6.20
CA ASN A 60 1.20 -15.65 7.31
C ASN A 60 -0.26 -15.46 7.73
N TYR A 61 -0.88 -14.34 7.33
CA TYR A 61 -2.25 -13.98 7.71
C TYR A 61 -3.23 -14.00 6.54
N ILE A 62 -2.75 -13.87 5.30
CA ILE A 62 -3.58 -13.74 4.11
C ILE A 62 -3.28 -14.87 3.14
N LYS A 63 -4.33 -15.47 2.58
CA LYS A 63 -4.24 -16.40 1.45
C LYS A 63 -5.23 -16.00 0.38
N LEU A 64 -4.78 -16.02 -0.87
CA LEU A 64 -5.66 -15.85 -2.02
C LEU A 64 -6.17 -17.22 -2.44
N THR A 65 -7.44 -17.46 -2.18
CA THR A 65 -8.14 -18.71 -2.54
C THR A 65 -8.90 -18.53 -3.86
N PRO A 66 -9.27 -19.61 -4.57
CA PRO A 66 -10.10 -19.51 -5.78
C PRO A 66 -11.40 -18.72 -5.58
N GLU A 67 -11.96 -18.76 -4.37
CA GLU A 67 -13.19 -18.06 -3.97
C GLU A 67 -12.96 -16.58 -3.62
N GLY A 68 -11.69 -16.15 -3.52
CA GLY A 68 -11.30 -14.78 -3.20
C GLY A 68 -10.24 -14.66 -2.10
N PRO A 69 -9.89 -13.42 -1.70
CA PRO A 69 -8.93 -13.17 -0.63
C PRO A 69 -9.49 -13.59 0.73
N ASN A 70 -8.73 -14.37 1.50
CA ASN A 70 -9.10 -14.89 2.80
C ASN A 70 -8.07 -14.56 3.88
N VAL A 71 -8.54 -14.32 5.10
CA VAL A 71 -7.70 -14.05 6.27
C VAL A 71 -7.66 -15.30 7.17
N ILE A 72 -6.48 -15.89 7.32
CA ILE A 72 -6.23 -17.14 8.05
C ILE A 72 -5.42 -16.89 9.33
N VAL A 73 -6.08 -16.37 10.36
CA VAL A 73 -5.41 -16.11 11.63
C VAL A 73 -5.49 -17.34 12.53
N LYS A 74 -4.33 -17.87 12.94
CA LYS A 74 -4.24 -19.00 13.88
C LYS A 74 -4.55 -18.62 15.34
N LYS A 75 -4.49 -17.32 15.66
CA LYS A 75 -4.65 -16.77 17.01
C LYS A 75 -5.74 -15.71 17.04
N LYS A 76 -6.32 -15.49 18.22
CA LYS A 76 -7.32 -14.44 18.42
C LYS A 76 -6.64 -13.07 18.32
N ILE A 77 -6.94 -12.34 17.24
CA ILE A 77 -6.53 -10.94 17.07
C ILE A 77 -7.75 -10.02 17.23
N PRO A 78 -7.54 -8.73 17.55
CA PRO A 78 -8.63 -7.75 17.65
C PRO A 78 -9.45 -7.63 16.36
N ASP A 79 -10.77 -7.45 16.49
CA ASP A 79 -11.71 -7.31 15.37
C ASP A 79 -11.29 -6.24 14.34
N LYS A 80 -10.72 -5.11 14.81
CA LYS A 80 -10.21 -4.06 13.92
C LYS A 80 -9.02 -4.51 13.07
N HIS A 81 -8.18 -5.41 13.58
CA HIS A 81 -7.06 -5.97 12.83
C HIS A 81 -7.57 -6.96 11.78
N ILE A 82 -8.61 -7.74 12.09
CA ILE A 82 -9.27 -8.62 11.11
C ILE A 82 -9.84 -7.81 9.94
N ILE A 83 -10.56 -6.71 10.23
CA ILE A 83 -11.10 -5.82 9.20
C ILE A 83 -9.98 -5.23 8.34
N ALA A 84 -8.91 -4.72 8.97
CA ALA A 84 -7.77 -4.15 8.25
C ALA A 84 -7.05 -5.21 7.39
N LEU A 85 -6.88 -6.44 7.89
CA LEU A 85 -6.30 -7.56 7.13
C LEU A 85 -7.10 -7.89 5.88
N TYR A 86 -8.43 -7.88 5.93
CA TYR A 86 -9.25 -8.08 4.74
C TYR A 86 -9.08 -6.94 3.73
N LEU A 87 -9.00 -5.69 4.18
CA LEU A 87 -8.77 -4.56 3.28
C LEU A 87 -7.38 -4.63 2.64
N VAL A 88 -6.36 -5.09 3.38
CA VAL A 88 -5.02 -5.39 2.82
C VAL A 88 -5.10 -6.55 1.82
N ALA A 89 -5.83 -7.61 2.13
CA ALA A 89 -5.98 -8.77 1.24
C ALA A 89 -6.59 -8.37 -0.12
N TYR A 90 -7.60 -7.50 -0.10
CA TYR A 90 -8.22 -6.96 -1.31
C TYR A 90 -7.30 -6.00 -2.05
N ARG A 91 -6.50 -5.17 -1.36
CA ARG A 91 -5.45 -4.36 -2.00
C ARG A 91 -4.42 -5.24 -2.71
N ILE A 92 -3.93 -6.30 -2.08
CA ILE A 92 -2.98 -7.26 -2.69
C ILE A 92 -3.62 -7.94 -3.90
N ALA A 93 -4.87 -8.40 -3.78
CA ALA A 93 -5.56 -9.06 -4.88
C ALA A 93 -5.77 -8.16 -6.10
N LYS A 94 -6.08 -6.88 -5.88
CA LYS A 94 -6.17 -5.89 -6.96
C LYS A 94 -4.83 -5.61 -7.62
N LEU A 95 -3.75 -5.46 -6.83
CA LEU A 95 -2.39 -5.28 -7.37
C LEU A 95 -1.88 -6.49 -8.16
N LEU A 96 -2.50 -7.66 -7.96
CA LEU A 96 -2.25 -8.88 -8.73
C LEU A 96 -3.24 -9.07 -9.89
N ASP A 97 -4.05 -8.05 -10.22
CA ASP A 97 -5.08 -8.07 -11.25
C ASP A 97 -6.08 -9.24 -11.12
N ARG A 98 -6.37 -9.68 -9.89
CA ARG A 98 -7.34 -10.75 -9.63
C ARG A 98 -8.76 -10.25 -9.40
N ILE A 99 -8.91 -8.96 -9.08
CA ILE A 99 -10.19 -8.29 -8.82
C ILE A 99 -10.10 -6.84 -9.29
N ASP A 100 -11.24 -6.23 -9.65
CA ASP A 100 -11.29 -4.86 -10.18
C ASP A 100 -11.31 -3.78 -9.08
N ASP A 101 -11.90 -4.09 -7.92
CA ASP A 101 -12.05 -3.16 -6.79
C ASP A 101 -11.47 -3.74 -5.50
N ASP A 102 -10.63 -2.94 -4.85
CA ASP A 102 -9.99 -3.25 -3.57
C ASP A 102 -10.80 -2.69 -2.38
N LYS A 103 -11.87 -1.96 -2.66
CA LYS A 103 -12.73 -1.36 -1.64
C LYS A 103 -13.89 -2.28 -1.33
N LEU A 104 -14.31 -2.29 -0.07
CA LEU A 104 -15.38 -3.15 0.43
C LEU A 104 -16.47 -2.31 1.10
N ALA A 105 -17.73 -2.69 0.89
CA ALA A 105 -18.86 -2.17 1.66
C ALA A 105 -18.96 -2.85 3.04
N SER A 106 -19.68 -2.20 3.97
CA SER A 106 -19.85 -2.69 5.35
C SER A 106 -20.46 -4.10 5.41
N ASN A 107 -21.43 -4.40 4.53
CA ASN A 107 -22.07 -5.71 4.43
C ASN A 107 -21.13 -6.79 3.86
N GLU A 108 -20.21 -6.44 2.95
CA GLU A 108 -19.20 -7.36 2.43
C GLU A 108 -18.21 -7.73 3.53
N LEU A 109 -17.71 -6.72 4.27
CA LEU A 109 -16.87 -6.94 5.45
C LEU A 109 -17.58 -7.78 6.52
N GLN A 110 -18.87 -7.57 6.72
CA GLN A 110 -19.66 -8.38 7.65
C GLN A 110 -19.65 -9.86 7.25
N LYS A 111 -19.86 -10.17 5.96
CA LYS A 111 -19.84 -11.54 5.44
C LYS A 111 -18.46 -12.18 5.57
N LEU A 112 -17.40 -11.44 5.23
CA LEU A 112 -16.02 -11.93 5.27
C LEU A 112 -15.50 -12.19 6.69
N THR A 113 -15.86 -11.33 7.63
CA THR A 113 -15.35 -11.39 9.01
C THR A 113 -16.27 -12.17 9.96
N ASN A 114 -17.51 -12.42 9.57
CA ASN A 114 -18.59 -12.95 10.42
C ASN A 114 -18.85 -12.11 11.70
N LEU A 115 -18.44 -10.84 11.71
CA LEU A 115 -18.66 -9.93 12.82
C LEU A 115 -20.08 -9.34 12.80
N LYS A 116 -20.58 -8.93 13.96
CA LYS A 116 -21.89 -8.28 14.08
C LYS A 116 -21.88 -6.90 13.39
N PRO A 117 -23.00 -6.44 12.78
CA PRO A 117 -23.07 -5.14 12.11
C PRO A 117 -22.63 -3.96 12.99
N LYS A 118 -23.04 -3.95 14.27
CA LYS A 118 -22.63 -2.90 15.22
C LYS A 118 -21.12 -2.87 15.46
N THR A 119 -20.49 -4.05 15.50
CA THR A 119 -19.03 -4.18 15.64
C THR A 119 -18.32 -3.64 14.41
N ILE A 120 -18.76 -4.03 13.21
CA ILE A 120 -18.20 -3.52 11.94
C ILE A 120 -18.27 -1.99 11.90
N SER A 121 -19.46 -1.41 12.10
CA SER A 121 -19.64 0.05 12.05
C SER A 121 -18.78 0.78 13.10
N SER A 122 -18.69 0.24 14.31
CA SER A 122 -17.85 0.81 15.37
C SER A 122 -16.36 0.78 15.00
N ARG A 123 -15.84 -0.37 14.54
CA ARG A 123 -14.42 -0.54 14.20
C ARG A 123 -14.04 0.22 12.93
N LEU A 124 -14.89 0.26 11.92
CA LEU A 124 -14.66 1.09 10.73
C LEU A 124 -14.63 2.58 11.08
N SER A 125 -15.52 3.04 11.98
CA SER A 125 -15.49 4.42 12.44
C SER A 125 -14.19 4.78 13.18
N GLU A 126 -13.66 3.85 13.98
CA GLU A 126 -12.34 3.98 14.63
C GLU A 126 -11.22 4.05 13.58
N LEU A 127 -11.17 3.09 12.65
CA LEU A 127 -10.12 3.00 11.63
C LEU A 127 -10.10 4.19 10.68
N VAL A 128 -11.27 4.73 10.32
CA VAL A 128 -11.38 5.97 9.52
C VAL A 128 -10.87 7.18 10.30
N LYS A 129 -11.23 7.32 11.58
CA LYS A 129 -10.71 8.40 12.44
C LYS A 129 -9.18 8.34 12.58
N MET A 130 -8.62 7.13 12.62
CA MET A 130 -7.17 6.89 12.66
C MET A 130 -6.48 7.04 11.30
N ARG A 131 -7.22 7.30 10.20
CA ARG A 131 -6.70 7.34 8.82
C ARG A 131 -6.09 6.03 8.33
N VAL A 132 -6.35 4.92 9.02
CA VAL A 132 -5.95 3.56 8.59
C VAL A 132 -6.80 3.14 7.38
N VAL A 133 -8.07 3.54 7.37
CA VAL A 133 -9.04 3.23 6.33
C VAL A 133 -9.57 4.53 5.71
N GLU A 134 -9.67 4.56 4.39
CA GLU A 134 -10.39 5.59 3.66
C GLU A 134 -11.86 5.20 3.46
N LYS A 135 -12.76 6.18 3.51
CA LYS A 135 -14.20 6.00 3.27
C LYS A 135 -14.59 6.76 2.01
N LEU A 136 -15.04 6.05 0.99
CA LEU A 136 -15.55 6.64 -0.26
C LEU A 136 -17.08 6.57 -0.27
N SER A 137 -17.73 7.64 -0.74
CA SER A 137 -19.20 7.75 -0.75
C SER A 137 -19.79 8.00 -2.15
N SER A 138 -18.98 7.93 -3.22
CA SER A 138 -19.42 8.27 -4.58
C SER A 138 -20.42 7.27 -5.16
N ASN A 139 -20.19 5.97 -4.99
CA ASN A 139 -21.06 4.88 -5.46
C ASN A 139 -21.45 3.96 -4.28
N GLY A 140 -22.08 4.57 -3.27
CA GLY A 140 -22.31 3.93 -1.98
C GLY A 140 -21.08 3.98 -1.07
N ILE A 141 -21.29 3.65 0.21
CA ILE A 141 -20.23 3.70 1.22
C ILE A 141 -19.32 2.48 1.06
N ARG A 142 -18.09 2.71 0.60
CA ARG A 142 -17.03 1.69 0.50
C ARG A 142 -15.79 2.11 1.29
N TYR A 143 -15.00 1.14 1.69
CA TYR A 143 -13.84 1.30 2.55
C TYR A 143 -12.60 0.67 1.90
N GLY A 144 -11.48 1.37 1.93
CA GLY A 144 -10.18 0.88 1.44
C GLY A 144 -9.09 1.07 2.48
N ILE A 145 -8.02 0.27 2.42
CA ILE A 145 -6.84 0.50 3.27
C ILE A 145 -5.97 1.63 2.68
N THR A 146 -5.47 2.52 3.53
CA THR A 146 -4.48 3.52 3.13
C THR A 146 -3.06 2.95 3.24
N THR A 147 -2.06 3.59 2.62
CA THR A 147 -0.66 3.19 2.80
C THR A 147 -0.21 3.28 4.27
N TYR A 148 -0.66 4.32 4.97
CA TYR A 148 -0.47 4.42 6.41
C TYR A 148 -1.14 3.27 7.16
N GLY A 149 -2.34 2.85 6.73
CA GLY A 149 -3.03 1.72 7.31
C GLY A 149 -2.32 0.38 7.15
N ILE A 150 -1.64 0.18 6.02
CA ILE A 150 -0.76 -0.98 5.77
C ILE A 150 0.39 -0.98 6.79
N HIS A 151 1.10 0.15 6.91
CA HIS A 151 2.18 0.31 7.89
C HIS A 151 1.72 0.09 9.33
N TRP A 152 0.63 0.73 9.72
CA TRP A 152 0.05 0.60 11.05
C TRP A 152 -0.29 -0.87 11.36
N LEU A 153 -0.90 -1.58 10.41
CA LEU A 153 -1.26 -2.98 10.62
C LEU A 153 -0.03 -3.87 10.76
N ALA A 154 1.01 -3.66 9.95
CA ALA A 154 2.27 -4.38 10.04
C ALA A 154 2.88 -4.23 11.45
N GLU A 155 2.96 -3.00 11.97
CA GLU A 155 3.45 -2.70 13.32
C GLU A 155 2.61 -3.35 14.42
N GLU A 156 1.28 -3.32 14.31
CA GLU A 156 0.38 -3.93 15.30
C GLU A 156 0.47 -5.46 15.31
N LEU A 157 0.65 -6.09 14.15
CA LEU A 157 0.84 -7.54 14.05
C LEU A 157 2.19 -7.97 14.62
N LEU A 158 3.26 -7.24 14.35
CA LEU A 158 4.58 -7.47 14.95
C LEU A 158 4.54 -7.41 16.48
N LYS A 159 3.83 -6.44 17.06
CA LYS A 159 3.63 -6.34 18.52
C LYS A 159 2.83 -7.52 19.06
N HIS A 160 1.86 -8.02 18.31
CA HIS A 160 1.06 -9.18 18.70
C HIS A 160 1.87 -10.48 18.69
N ASP A 161 2.78 -10.65 17.73
CA ASP A 161 3.62 -11.84 17.63
C ASP A 161 4.74 -11.88 18.67
N LYS A 162 5.28 -10.72 19.07
CA LYS A 162 6.32 -10.60 20.12
C LYS A 162 5.83 -10.77 21.57
N LYS A 163 4.51 -10.78 21.81
CA LYS A 163 3.92 -10.96 23.16
C LYS A 163 3.79 -12.43 23.59
N LEU A 164 4.54 -13.31 22.94
CA LEU A 164 4.65 -14.75 23.19
C LEU A 164 6.10 -15.10 23.50
#